data_AF-A0A2V9ZAX6-F1
#
_entry.id   AF-A0A2V9ZAX6-F1
#
_cell.length_a   1.000
_cell.length_b   1.000
_cell.length_c   1.000
_cell.angle_alpha   90.00
_cell.angle_beta   90.00
_cell.angle_gamma   90.00
#
_symmetry.space_group_name_H-M   'P 1'
#
loop_
_entity.id
_entity.type
_entity.pdbx_description
1 polymer ?
#
loop_
_entity_poly.entity_id
_entity_poly.type
_entity_poly.pdbx_seq_one_letter_code
_entity_poly.pdbx_strand_id
1 'polypeptide(L)'
;MTRSTKAEKAQQLNAARVLLQRHVALPEAVWRLSREFDLSERQAYRYLKEASQLDRPVEVPETTVPVTLKLPPRTAELLRKYARSSGLTIGAIVSGALNAFLRTLKRHG
;
A
#
# COMPACT_ATOMS: atom_id res chain seq x y z
N MET A 1 3.85 14.80 16.89
CA MET A 1 3.95 13.54 16.14
C MET A 1 3.31 13.73 14.78
N THR A 2 4.07 13.57 13.70
CA THR A 2 3.53 13.59 12.33
C THR A 2 2.62 12.37 12.15
N ARG A 3 1.44 12.57 11.54
CA ARG A 3 0.49 11.47 11.31
C ARG A 3 1.09 10.50 10.28
N SER A 4 1.07 9.21 10.58
CA SER A 4 1.53 8.17 9.64
C SER A 4 0.76 8.26 8.32
N THR A 5 1.47 8.14 7.22
CA THR A 5 0.86 8.00 5.89
C THR A 5 0.06 6.69 5.81
N LYS A 6 -0.77 6.55 4.77
CA LYS A 6 -1.52 5.31 4.53
C LYS A 6 -0.58 4.12 4.28
N ALA A 7 0.56 4.35 3.59
CA ALA A 7 1.56 3.34 3.33
C ALA A 7 2.25 2.87 4.63
N GLU A 8 2.70 3.82 5.45
CA GLU A 8 3.32 3.52 6.75
C GLU A 8 2.35 2.77 7.67
N LYS A 9 1.08 3.19 7.73
CA LYS A 9 0.07 2.48 8.52
C LYS A 9 -0.12 1.04 8.02
N ALA A 10 -0.18 0.83 6.70
CA ALA A 10 -0.31 -0.50 6.11
C ALA A 10 0.90 -1.39 6.47
N GLN A 11 2.12 -0.85 6.39
CA GLN A 11 3.35 -1.55 6.79
C GLN A 11 3.31 -1.93 8.29
N GLN A 12 2.95 -0.99 9.15
CA GLN A 12 2.84 -1.21 10.61
C GLN A 12 1.82 -2.31 10.95
N LEU A 13 0.65 -2.32 10.30
CA LEU A 13 -0.36 -3.35 10.49
C LEU A 13 0.10 -4.73 9.98
N ASN A 14 0.83 -4.76 8.87
CA ASN A 14 1.38 -6.01 8.34
C ASN A 14 2.48 -6.58 9.23
N ALA A 15 3.38 -5.75 9.76
CA ALA A 15 4.40 -6.18 10.71
C ALA A 15 3.77 -6.70 12.01
N ALA A 16 2.78 -5.98 12.54
CA ALA A 16 1.99 -6.42 13.69
C ALA A 16 1.33 -7.80 13.44
N ARG A 17 0.72 -8.00 12.26
CA ARG A 17 0.15 -9.28 11.85
C ARG A 17 1.18 -10.41 11.84
N VAL A 18 2.39 -10.15 11.33
CA VAL A 18 3.48 -11.14 11.31
C VAL A 18 3.89 -11.55 12.72
N LEU A 19 3.98 -10.60 13.66
CA LEU A 19 4.28 -10.91 15.06
C LEU A 19 3.21 -11.81 15.70
N LEU A 20 1.93 -11.55 15.41
CA LEU A 20 0.81 -12.37 15.90
C LEU A 20 0.81 -13.77 15.29
N GLN A 21 1.08 -13.89 13.99
CA GLN A 21 1.18 -15.19 13.30
C GLN A 21 2.33 -16.05 13.80
N ARG A 22 3.41 -15.42 14.28
CA ARG A 22 4.54 -16.09 14.92
C ARG A 22 4.30 -16.41 16.40
N HIS A 23 3.11 -16.14 16.92
CA HIS A 23 2.73 -16.34 18.33
C HIS A 23 3.69 -15.65 19.32
N VAL A 24 4.25 -14.51 18.95
CA VAL A 24 5.08 -13.70 19.86
C VAL A 24 4.22 -13.21 21.01
N ALA A 25 4.72 -13.33 22.24
CA ALA A 25 4.00 -12.90 23.43
C ALA A 25 3.63 -11.41 23.33
N LEU A 26 2.42 -11.04 23.75
CA LEU A 26 1.89 -9.68 23.55
C LEU A 26 2.82 -8.55 24.05
N PRO A 27 3.42 -8.61 25.27
CA PRO A 27 4.33 -7.57 25.73
C PRO A 27 5.56 -7.43 24.83
N GLU A 28 6.12 -8.55 24.37
CA GLU A 28 7.27 -8.56 23.46
C GLU A 28 6.89 -8.05 22.07
N ALA A 29 5.71 -8.42 21.55
CA ALA A 29 5.22 -7.92 20.28
C ALA A 29 5.00 -6.40 20.30
N VAL A 30 4.46 -5.86 21.41
CA VAL A 30 4.30 -4.41 21.61
C VAL A 30 5.66 -3.72 21.59
N TRP A 31 6.63 -4.24 22.34
CA TRP A 31 7.97 -3.66 22.41
C TRP A 31 8.68 -3.70 21.06
N ARG A 32 8.67 -4.85 20.36
CA ARG A 32 9.29 -5.00 19.03
C ARG A 32 8.69 -4.03 18.01
N LEU A 33 7.35 -3.95 17.93
CA LEU A 33 6.66 -3.07 16.99
C LEU A 33 6.88 -1.59 17.33
N SER A 34 6.90 -1.24 18.61
CA SER A 34 7.23 0.11 19.08
C SER A 34 8.63 0.53 18.63
N ARG A 35 9.62 -0.34 18.80
CA ARG A 35 11.02 -0.08 18.40
C ARG A 35 11.22 -0.03 16.89
N GLU A 36 10.54 -0.90 16.14
CA GLU A 36 10.69 -0.98 14.68
C GLU A 36 10.16 0.27 13.97
N PHE A 37 9.07 0.85 14.46
CA PHE A 37 8.37 1.97 13.81
C PHE A 37 8.37 3.27 14.62
N ASP A 38 9.18 3.37 15.67
CA ASP A 38 9.24 4.52 16.59
C ASP A 38 7.85 4.96 17.12
N LEU A 39 7.05 3.97 17.52
CA LEU A 39 5.69 4.17 18.02
C LEU A 39 5.67 4.18 19.55
N SER A 40 4.72 4.90 20.16
CA SER A 40 4.40 4.67 21.56
C SER A 40 3.84 3.25 21.77
N GLU A 41 4.09 2.64 22.93
CA GLU A 41 3.59 1.29 23.25
C GLU A 41 2.07 1.19 23.13
N ARG A 42 1.34 2.26 23.51
CA ARG A 42 -0.11 2.34 23.36
C ARG A 42 -0.54 2.25 21.89
N GLN A 43 0.20 2.91 21.00
CA GLN A 43 -0.06 2.86 19.55
C GLN A 43 0.28 1.49 18.98
N ALA A 44 1.41 0.91 19.37
CA ALA A 44 1.81 -0.44 18.98
C ALA A 44 0.78 -1.48 19.42
N TYR A 45 0.31 -1.41 20.66
CA TYR A 45 -0.79 -2.25 21.16
C TYR A 45 -2.07 -2.09 20.33
N ARG A 46 -2.43 -0.85 19.98
CA ARG A 46 -3.61 -0.60 19.13
C ARG A 46 -3.47 -1.25 17.75
N TYR A 47 -2.31 -1.16 17.12
CA TYR A 47 -2.08 -1.80 15.82
C TYR A 47 -2.02 -3.32 15.90
N LEU A 48 -1.50 -3.91 16.98
CA LEU A 48 -1.62 -5.34 17.23
C LEU A 48 -3.09 -5.77 17.34
N LYS A 49 -3.92 -4.99 18.06
CA LYS A 49 -5.36 -5.25 18.16
C LYS A 49 -6.08 -5.09 16.82
N GLU A 50 -5.71 -4.11 16.01
CA GLU A 50 -6.27 -3.93 14.66
C GLU A 50 -5.83 -5.07 13.72
N ALA A 51 -4.56 -5.47 13.79
CA ALA A 51 -3.99 -6.52 12.95
C ALA A 51 -4.54 -7.92 13.27
N SER A 52 -4.96 -8.18 14.51
CA SER A 52 -5.60 -9.45 14.88
C SER A 52 -6.98 -9.65 14.26
N GLN A 53 -7.61 -8.57 13.80
CA GLN A 53 -8.92 -8.59 13.14
C GLN A 53 -8.82 -8.69 11.62
N LEU A 54 -7.61 -8.65 11.05
CA LEU A 54 -7.42 -8.76 9.62
C LEU A 54 -7.47 -10.24 9.20
N ASP A 55 -8.10 -10.54 8.07
CA ASP A 55 -8.02 -11.88 7.46
C ASP A 55 -6.83 -12.02 6.49
N ARG A 56 -6.37 -10.90 5.94
CA ARG A 56 -5.29 -10.82 4.96
C ARG A 56 -4.38 -9.60 5.22
N PRO A 57 -3.15 -9.59 4.70
CA PRO A 57 -2.29 -8.41 4.74
C PRO A 57 -2.99 -7.19 4.12
N VAL A 58 -2.74 -6.02 4.69
CA VAL A 58 -3.14 -4.74 4.11
C VAL A 58 -2.26 -4.45 2.91
N GLU A 59 -2.86 -4.09 1.77
CA GLU A 59 -2.10 -3.65 0.62
C GLU A 59 -1.31 -2.38 0.97
N VAL A 60 0.01 -2.41 0.79
CA VAL A 60 0.86 -1.25 1.02
C VAL A 60 0.86 -0.42 -0.26
N PRO A 61 0.18 0.74 -0.30
CA PRO A 61 0.21 1.57 -1.49
C PRO A 61 1.65 1.97 -1.80
N GLU A 62 2.11 1.68 -3.00
CA GLU A 62 3.41 2.12 -3.47
C GLU A 62 3.48 3.65 -3.52
N THR A 63 4.65 4.20 -3.19
CA THR A 63 4.91 5.63 -3.34
C THR A 63 4.80 6.00 -4.81
N THR A 64 3.81 6.82 -5.15
CA THR A 64 3.62 7.32 -6.50
C THR A 64 4.46 8.57 -6.74
N VAL A 65 5.19 8.61 -7.86
CA VAL A 65 5.86 9.82 -8.34
C VAL A 65 4.97 10.49 -9.39
N PRO A 66 4.75 11.81 -9.36
CA PRO A 66 4.00 12.49 -10.41
C PRO A 66 4.79 12.43 -11.73
N VAL A 67 4.12 11.98 -12.79
CA VAL A 67 4.68 11.93 -14.15
C VAL A 67 3.81 12.78 -15.07
N THR A 68 4.41 13.79 -15.68
CA THR A 68 3.75 14.64 -16.68
C THR A 68 4.07 14.12 -18.08
N LEU A 69 3.02 13.76 -18.84
CA LEU A 69 3.14 13.18 -20.17
C LEU A 69 2.32 13.99 -21.18
N LYS A 70 2.84 14.16 -22.39
CA LYS A 70 2.05 14.67 -23.52
C LYS A 70 1.33 13.50 -24.18
N LEU A 71 0.02 13.64 -24.36
CA LEU A 71 -0.82 12.65 -25.05
C LEU A 71 -1.64 13.36 -26.14
N PRO A 72 -1.98 12.68 -27.24
CA PRO A 72 -2.97 13.19 -28.18
C PRO A 72 -4.29 13.52 -27.47
N PRO A 73 -4.99 14.62 -27.83
CA PRO A 73 -6.21 15.05 -27.14
C PRO A 73 -7.27 13.94 -27.02
N ARG A 74 -7.51 13.23 -28.13
CA ARG A 74 -8.46 12.11 -28.18
C ARG A 74 -8.11 10.99 -27.20
N THR A 75 -6.82 10.68 -27.03
CA THR A 75 -6.36 9.66 -26.09
C THR A 75 -6.59 10.10 -24.65
N ALA A 76 -6.31 11.36 -24.33
CA ALA A 76 -6.56 11.92 -23.00
C ALA A 76 -8.07 11.94 -22.65
N GLU A 77 -8.92 12.25 -23.62
CA GLU A 77 -10.38 12.22 -23.47
C GLU A 77 -10.90 10.81 -23.19
N LEU A 78 -10.47 9.82 -23.97
CA LEU A 78 -10.84 8.42 -23.78
C LEU A 78 -10.40 7.91 -22.41
N LEU A 79 -9.17 8.23 -21.99
CA LEU A 79 -8.64 7.86 -20.68
C LEU A 79 -9.49 8.47 -19.53
N ARG A 80 -9.85 9.76 -19.64
CA ARG A 80 -10.73 10.43 -18.67
C ARG A 80 -12.15 9.87 -18.65
N LYS A 81 -12.69 9.46 -19.80
CA LYS A 81 -14.02 8.82 -19.90
C LYS A 81 -14.00 7.44 -19.24
N TYR A 82 -12.95 6.67 -19.49
CA TYR A 82 -12.78 5.36 -18.90
C TYR A 82 -12.58 5.43 -17.38
N ALA A 83 -11.75 6.36 -16.88
CA ALA A 83 -11.58 6.61 -15.45
C ALA A 83 -12.93 6.91 -14.75
N ARG A 84 -13.75 7.77 -15.34
CA ARG A 84 -15.08 8.12 -14.80
C ARG A 84 -16.05 6.94 -14.78
N SER A 85 -16.06 6.12 -15.82
CA SER A 85 -16.99 4.98 -15.91
C SER A 85 -16.55 3.76 -15.08
N SER A 86 -15.24 3.57 -14.89
CA SER A 86 -14.69 2.44 -14.12
C SER A 86 -14.52 2.73 -12.62
N GLY A 87 -14.53 3.99 -12.20
CA GLY A 87 -14.20 4.39 -10.83
C GLY A 87 -12.70 4.31 -10.50
N LEU A 88 -11.86 3.95 -11.47
CA LEU A 88 -10.40 3.90 -11.31
C LEU A 88 -9.78 5.29 -11.53
N THR A 89 -8.70 5.57 -10.81
CA THR A 89 -7.90 6.78 -11.09
C THR A 89 -7.14 6.63 -12.40
N ILE A 90 -6.86 7.76 -13.06
CA ILE A 90 -6.02 7.76 -14.28
C ILE A 90 -4.65 7.11 -13.99
N GLY A 91 -4.06 7.41 -12.84
CA GLY A 91 -2.81 6.78 -12.41
C GLY A 91 -2.92 5.26 -12.31
N ALA A 92 -3.96 4.71 -11.69
CA ALA A 92 -4.16 3.28 -11.59
C ALA A 92 -4.30 2.60 -12.97
N ILE A 93 -5.05 3.22 -13.88
CA ILE A 93 -5.22 2.72 -15.25
C ILE A 93 -3.87 2.71 -15.99
N VAL A 94 -3.13 3.81 -15.94
CA VAL A 94 -1.83 3.94 -16.61
C VAL A 94 -0.80 2.96 -16.02
N SER A 95 -0.72 2.86 -14.70
CA SER A 95 0.17 1.90 -14.03
C SER A 95 -0.17 0.45 -14.41
N GLY A 96 -1.45 0.10 -14.46
CA GLY A 96 -1.89 -1.23 -14.89
C GLY A 96 -1.49 -1.54 -16.34
N ALA A 97 -1.74 -0.61 -17.26
CA ALA A 97 -1.38 -0.75 -18.67
C ALA A 97 0.15 -0.87 -18.88
N LEU A 98 0.93 -0.01 -18.20
CA LEU A 98 2.39 -0.06 -18.26
C LEU A 98 2.95 -1.36 -17.68
N ASN A 99 2.44 -1.83 -16.54
CA ASN A 99 2.86 -3.09 -15.95
C ASN A 99 2.56 -4.29 -16.86
N ALA A 100 1.39 -4.31 -17.51
CA ALA A 100 1.04 -5.36 -18.48
C ALA A 100 2.03 -5.34 -19.67
N PHE A 101 2.26 -4.17 -20.25
CA PHE A 101 3.18 -3.99 -21.38
C PHE A 101 4.64 -4.37 -21.03
N LEU A 102 5.15 -3.93 -19.87
CA LEU A 102 6.51 -4.25 -19.44
C LEU A 102 6.69 -5.73 -19.09
N ARG A 103 5.66 -6.39 -18.55
CA ARG A 103 5.68 -7.85 -18.31
C ARG A 103 5.77 -8.64 -19.61
N THR A 104 5.10 -8.19 -20.68
CA THR A 104 5.21 -8.84 -21.99
C THR A 104 6.61 -8.70 -22.58
N LEU A 105 7.27 -7.55 -22.42
CA LEU A 105 8.64 -7.35 -22.90
C LEU A 105 9.66 -8.25 -22.20
N LYS A 106 9.55 -8.43 -20.88
CA LYS A 106 10.46 -9.29 -20.10
C LYS A 106 10.36 -10.79 -20.43
N ARG A 107 9.29 -11.24 -21.10
CA ARG A 107 9.14 -12.64 -21.51
C ARG A 107 9.84 -12.97 -22.84
N HIS A 108 10.32 -11.95 -23.55
CA HIS A 108 10.94 -12.08 -24.89
C HIS A 108 12.43 -11.71 -24.91
N GLY A 109 13.09 -11.64 -23.75
CA GLY A 109 14.54 -11.47 -23.61
C GLY A 109 15.08 -12.44 -22.57
#